data_AF-A0A6H2DLS1-F1
#
_entry.id   AF-A0A6H2DLS1-F1
#
_cell.length_a   1.000
_cell.length_b   1.000
_cell.length_c   1.000
_cell.angle_alpha   90.00
_cell.angle_beta   90.00
_cell.angle_gamma   90.00
#
_symmetry.space_group_name_H-M   'P 1'
#
loop_
_entity.id
_entity.type
_entity.pdbx_description
1 polymer ?
#
loop_
_entity_poly.entity_id
_entity_poly.type
_entity_poly.pdbx_seq_one_letter_code
_entity_poly.pdbx_strand_id
1 'polypeptide(L)' 'MKIVRKLFKNEEGATAIEYGLIAALIAVAAIVAMGSLGNTLENTFKVVDNDMASGLANK' A
#
# COMPACT_ATOMS: atom_id res chain seq x y z
N MET A 1 -16.95 -24.62 34.14
CA MET A 1 -16.36 -23.34 33.65
C MET A 1 -14.93 -23.46 33.07
N LYS A 2 -14.48 -24.63 32.59
CA LYS A 2 -13.10 -24.78 32.06
C LYS A 2 -12.92 -24.12 30.69
N ILE A 3 -13.94 -24.16 29.83
CA ILE A 3 -13.90 -23.61 28.47
C ILE A 3 -13.82 -22.08 28.49
N VAL A 4 -14.70 -21.42 29.25
CA VAL A 4 -14.72 -19.96 29.41
C VAL A 4 -13.38 -19.44 29.95
N ARG A 5 -12.81 -20.13 30.94
CA ARG A 5 -11.52 -19.77 31.54
C ARG A 5 -10.32 -20.00 30.60
N LYS A 6 -10.46 -20.85 29.59
CA LYS A 6 -9.45 -21.11 28.55
C LYS A 6 -9.53 -20.04 27.44
N LEU A 7 -10.73 -19.58 27.11
CA LEU A 7 -10.94 -18.45 26.18
C LEU A 7 -10.36 -17.14 26.73
N PHE A 8 -10.57 -16.85 28.02
CA PHE A 8 -9.96 -15.67 28.67
C PHE A 8 -8.44 -15.76 28.87
N LYS A 9 -7.84 -16.95 28.68
CA LYS A 9 -6.40 -17.20 28.83
C LYS A 9 -5.69 -17.34 27.47
N ASN A 10 -6.41 -17.19 26.36
CA ASN A 10 -5.85 -17.23 25.02
C ASN A 10 -5.31 -15.85 24.65
N GLU A 11 -4.00 -15.71 24.64
CA GLU A 11 -3.28 -14.48 24.27
C GLU A 11 -3.06 -14.38 22.75
N GLU A 12 -3.38 -15.42 21.97
CA GLU A 12 -3.27 -15.44 20.50
C GLU A 12 -4.07 -14.31 19.82
N GLY A 13 -5.22 -13.92 20.40
CA GLY A 13 -6.00 -12.78 19.91
C GLY A 13 -5.41 -11.42 20.34
N ALA A 14 -4.74 -11.38 21.49
CA ALA A 14 -4.07 -10.17 21.97
C ALA A 14 -2.83 -9.85 21.11
N THR A 15 -2.05 -10.88 20.74
CA THR A 15 -0.90 -10.72 19.83
C THR A 15 -1.32 -10.36 18.40
N ALA A 16 -2.48 -10.86 17.93
CA ALA A 16 -3.03 -10.48 16.63
C ALA A 16 -3.38 -8.98 16.53
N ILE A 17 -3.79 -8.34 17.64
CA ILE A 17 -4.05 -6.89 17.67
C ILE A 17 -2.76 -6.07 17.57
N GLU A 18 -1.69 -6.52 18.22
CA GLU A 18 -0.40 -5.83 18.21
C GLU A 18 0.26 -5.90 16.82
N TYR A 19 0.34 -7.09 16.22
CA TYR A 19 0.85 -7.25 14.86
C TYR A 19 -0.11 -6.68 13.82
N GLY A 20 -1.42 -6.65 14.11
CA GLY A 20 -2.43 -6.01 13.27
C GLY A 20 -2.21 -4.50 13.13
N LEU A 21 -1.85 -3.81 14.23
CA LEU A 21 -1.53 -2.38 14.20
C LEU A 21 -0.25 -2.10 13.39
N ILE A 22 0.80 -2.91 13.56
CA ILE A 22 2.05 -2.79 12.79
C ILE A 22 1.78 -3.01 11.30
N ALA A 23 1.01 -4.05 10.95
CA ALA A 23 0.61 -4.32 9.58
C ALA A 23 -0.21 -3.18 8.96
N ALA A 24 -1.12 -2.58 9.74
CA ALA A 24 -1.89 -1.41 9.29
C ALA A 24 -0.98 -0.21 8.99
N LEU A 25 0.02 0.07 9.83
CA LEU A 25 0.97 1.16 9.61
C LEU A 25 1.83 0.93 8.36
N ILE A 26 2.31 -0.29 8.15
CA ILE A 26 3.07 -0.66 6.95
C ILE A 26 2.19 -0.53 5.70
N ALA A 27 0.93 -0.97 5.76
CA ALA A 27 0.00 -0.87 4.65
C ALA A 27 -0.26 0.59 4.26
N VAL A 28 -0.47 1.49 5.23
CA VAL A 28 -0.66 2.92 4.96
C VAL A 28 0.58 3.53 4.30
N ALA A 29 1.78 3.24 4.80
CA ALA A 29 3.02 3.70 4.19
C ALA A 29 3.19 3.18 2.75
N ALA A 30 2.86 1.91 2.51
CA ALA A 30 2.92 1.30 1.20
C ALA A 30 1.94 1.97 0.21
N ILE A 31 0.72 2.29 0.64
CA ILE A 31 -0.27 2.99 -0.20
C ILE A 31 0.26 4.36 -0.65
N VAL A 32 0.83 5.13 0.28
CA VAL A 32 1.40 6.45 -0.03
C VAL A 32 2.58 6.33 -1.00
N ALA A 33 3.49 5.39 -0.76
CA ALA A 33 4.64 5.16 -1.63
C ALA A 33 4.21 4.73 -3.04
N MET A 34 3.24 3.82 -3.15
CA MET A 34 2.68 3.39 -4.44
C MET A 34 1.95 4.51 -5.17
N GLY A 35 1.25 5.40 -4.46
CA GLY A 35 0.65 6.59 -5.06
C GLY A 35 1.68 7.52 -5.69
N SER A 36 2.76 7.82 -4.97
CA SER A 36 3.88 8.64 -5.48
C SER A 36 4.58 8.00 -6.70
N LEU A 37 4.81 6.68 -6.63
CA LEU A 37 5.36 5.91 -7.74
C LEU A 37 4.44 5.96 -8.97
N GLY A 38 3.14 5.77 -8.78
CA GLY A 38 2.14 5.87 -9.84
C GLY A 38 2.16 7.22 -10.55
N ASN A 39 2.21 8.32 -9.80
CA ASN A 39 2.32 9.67 -10.36
C ASN A 39 3.61 9.85 -11.18
N THR A 40 4.73 9.31 -10.70
CA THR A 40 6.02 9.38 -11.40
C THR A 40 5.96 8.62 -12.72
N LEU A 41 5.39 7.42 -12.72
CA LEU A 41 5.19 6.63 -13.94
C LEU A 41 4.26 7.34 -14.92
N GLU A 42 3.13 7.88 -14.45
CA GLU A 42 2.18 8.62 -15.29
C GLU A 42 2.86 9.82 -15.97
N ASN A 43 3.62 10.61 -15.21
CA ASN A 43 4.38 11.74 -15.76
C ASN A 43 5.41 11.28 -16.79
N THR A 44 6.09 10.16 -16.54
CA THR A 44 7.07 9.60 -17.48
C THR A 44 6.40 9.23 -18.80
N PHE A 45 5.27 8.53 -18.75
CA PHE A 45 4.53 8.17 -19.96
C PHE A 45 3.95 9.39 -20.68
N LYS A 46 3.48 10.41 -19.96
CA LYS A 46 3.05 11.68 -20.57
C LYS A 46 4.17 12.40 -21.31
N VAL A 47 5.39 12.42 -20.76
CA VAL A 47 6.54 13.01 -21.46
C VAL A 47 6.80 12.25 -22.76
N VAL A 48 6.84 10.91 -22.72
CA VAL A 48 7.04 10.09 -23.92
C VAL A 48 5.93 10.33 -24.96
N ASP A 49 4.68 10.39 -24.53
CA ASP A 49 3.53 10.65 -25.41
C ASP A 49 3.64 12.03 -26.08
N ASN A 50 3.97 13.06 -25.30
CA ASN A 50 4.18 14.42 -25.80
C ASN A 50 5.33 14.52 -26.80
N ASP A 51 6.44 13.82 -26.53
CA ASP A 51 7.61 13.79 -27.42
C ASP A 51 7.27 13.10 -28.75
N MET A 52 6.49 12.03 -28.70
CA MET A 52 5.99 11.34 -29.90
C MET A 52 5.02 12.19 -30.71
N ALA A 53 4.07 12.86 -30.04
CA ALA A 53 3.15 13.78 -30.69
C ALA A 53 3.89 14.95 -31.36
N SER A 54 4.88 15.52 -30.67
CA SER A 54 5.71 16.62 -31.18
C SER A 54 6.59 16.19 -32.35
N GLY A 55 7.20 15.00 -32.27
CA GLY A 55 7.99 14.44 -33.38
C GLY A 55 7.17 14.18 -34.65
N LEU A 56 5.88 13.87 -34.50
CA LEU A 56 4.96 13.70 -35.62
C LEU A 56 4.49 15.05 -36.21
N ALA A 57 4.30 16.07 -35.37
CA ALA A 57 3.87 17.40 -35.80
C ALA A 57 4.96 18.21 -36.53
N ASN A 58 6.24 17.86 -36.34
CA ASN A 58 7.38 18.50 -37.01
C ASN A 58 7.77 17.82 -38.35
N LYS A 59 6.96 16.88 -38.84
CA LYS A 59 7.08 16.25 -40.16
C LYS A 59 5.96 16.73 -41.08
#